data_AF-A0A535EZX8-F1
#
_entry.id   AF-A0A535EZX8-F1
#
_cell.length_a   1.000
_cell.length_b   1.000
_cell.length_c   1.000
_cell.angle_alpha   90.00
_cell.angle_beta   90.00
_cell.angle_gamma   90.00
#
_symmetry.space_group_name_H-M   'P 1'
#
loop_
_entity.id
_entity.type
_entity.pdbx_description
1 polymer ?
#
loop_
_entity_poly.entity_id
_entity_poly.type
_entity_poly.pdbx_seq_one_letter_code
_entity_poly.pdbx_strand_id
1 'polypeptide(L)'
;MHHLIRRMLFYVFAIWVAITLDFFIPRLAPGDPVAAIVGKMSLKGHVSPEMRASLSAMFGLNTHDPLWLQYIKYLGDLLHGNLGYSIQYFPTPVAKIIGQDMGWSVMLGGVAVIIGFLLGCLLGIVTAWRRGTALDTILSPVMNFLSAIPYFWLALIALYLFSYVLD
;
A
#
# COMPACT_ATOMS: atom_id res chain seq x y z
N MET A 1 19.52 18.88 -16.66
CA MET A 1 20.16 17.93 -15.71
C MET A 1 19.85 18.23 -14.25
N HIS A 2 19.99 19.47 -13.76
CA HIS A 2 19.70 19.84 -12.36
C HIS A 2 18.30 19.43 -11.86
N HIS A 3 17.26 19.56 -12.71
CA HIS A 3 15.90 19.16 -12.33
C HIS A 3 15.71 17.64 -12.12
N LEU A 4 16.36 16.83 -12.96
CA LEU A 4 16.30 15.36 -12.85
C LEU A 4 16.99 14.88 -11.57
N ILE A 5 18.19 15.41 -11.28
CA ILE A 5 18.94 15.10 -10.06
C ILE A 5 18.12 15.48 -8.82
N ARG A 6 17.54 16.68 -8.80
CA ARG A 6 16.69 17.14 -7.69
C ARG A 6 15.49 16.21 -7.45
N ARG A 7 14.86 15.72 -8.52
CA ARG A 7 13.75 14.75 -8.43
C ARG A 7 14.22 13.38 -7.91
N MET A 8 15.33 12.86 -8.43
CA MET A 8 15.86 11.57 -7.96
C MET A 8 16.24 11.62 -6.48
N LEU A 9 16.91 12.69 -6.04
CA LEU A 9 17.23 12.89 -4.62
C LEU A 9 15.97 12.95 -3.75
N PHE A 10 14.93 13.64 -4.21
CA PHE A 10 13.65 13.68 -3.51
C PHE A 10 13.04 12.27 -3.37
N TYR A 11 13.01 11.46 -4.43
CA TYR A 11 12.45 10.11 -4.36
C TYR A 11 13.29 9.16 -3.50
N VAL A 12 14.61 9.23 -3.59
CA VAL A 12 15.50 8.44 -2.71
C VAL A 12 15.26 8.81 -1.25
N PHE A 13 15.16 10.10 -0.95
CA PHE A 13 14.86 10.57 0.40
C PHE A 13 13.46 10.11 0.86
N ALA A 14 12.45 10.21 0.00
CA ALA A 14 11.09 9.77 0.31
C ALA A 14 11.03 8.25 0.59
N ILE A 15 11.70 7.43 -0.21
CA ILE A 15 11.81 5.98 0.00
C ILE A 15 12.54 5.69 1.31
N TRP A 16 13.65 6.38 1.57
CA TRP A 16 14.39 6.20 2.81
C TRP A 16 13.55 6.56 4.05
N VAL A 17 12.79 7.66 3.99
CA VAL A 17 11.84 8.03 5.05
C VAL A 17 10.76 6.97 5.22
N ALA A 18 10.16 6.48 4.13
CA ALA A 18 9.14 5.43 4.18
C ALA A 18 9.67 4.14 4.83
N ILE A 19 10.83 3.65 4.40
CA ILE A 19 11.48 2.46 4.99
C ILE A 19 11.81 2.68 6.47
N THR A 20 12.24 3.88 6.83
CA THR A 20 12.51 4.25 8.23
C THR A 20 11.23 4.20 9.06
N LEU A 21 10.13 4.75 8.56
CA LEU A 21 8.83 4.69 9.22
C LEU A 21 8.34 3.23 9.33
N ASP A 22 8.49 2.42 8.28
CA ASP A 22 8.14 0.99 8.29
C ASP A 22 8.95 0.19 9.32
N PHE A 23 10.19 0.60 9.58
CA PHE A 23 11.01 0.00 10.64
C PHE A 23 10.51 0.41 12.04
N PHE A 24 10.19 1.69 12.26
CA PHE A 24 9.88 2.20 13.61
C PHE A 24 8.42 2.02 14.01
N ILE A 25 7.45 2.23 13.12
CA ILE A 25 6.01 2.19 13.45
C ILE A 25 5.62 0.86 14.12
N PRO A 26 5.97 -0.33 13.59
CA PRO A 26 5.62 -1.60 14.24
C PRO A 26 6.30 -1.79 15.60
N ARG A 27 7.48 -1.20 15.82
CA ARG A 27 8.23 -1.28 17.09
C ARG A 27 7.68 -0.34 18.16
N LEU A 28 7.01 0.73 17.74
CA LEU A 28 6.32 1.67 18.62
C LEU A 28 4.88 1.26 18.92
N ALA A 29 4.30 0.40 18.08
CA ALA A 29 2.95 -0.10 18.26
C ALA A 29 2.86 -0.94 19.55
N PRO A 30 1.81 -0.75 20.37
CA PRO A 30 1.61 -1.57 21.55
C PRO A 30 1.29 -3.02 21.17
N GLY A 31 2.00 -3.98 21.78
CA GLY A 31 1.75 -5.41 21.61
C GLY A 31 3.03 -6.22 21.33
N ASP A 32 2.97 -7.53 21.58
CA ASP A 32 4.02 -8.47 21.20
C ASP A 32 3.58 -9.23 19.93
N PRO A 33 4.15 -8.93 18.74
CA PRO A 33 3.77 -9.60 17.50
C PRO A 33 4.13 -11.10 17.53
N VAL A 34 5.15 -11.49 18.29
CA VAL A 34 5.49 -12.91 18.49
C VAL A 34 4.40 -13.58 19.32
N ALA A 35 3.89 -12.92 20.36
CA ALA A 35 2.76 -13.45 21.13
C ALA A 35 1.51 -13.65 20.26
N ALA A 36 1.24 -12.75 19.31
CA ALA A 36 0.11 -12.91 18.39
C ALA A 36 0.29 -14.14 17.47
N ILE A 37 1.50 -14.38 16.96
CA ILE A 37 1.81 -15.56 16.13
C ILE A 37 1.72 -16.84 16.98
N VAL A 38 2.37 -16.85 18.15
CA VAL A 38 2.36 -17.97 19.09
C VAL A 38 0.94 -18.31 19.52
N GLY A 39 0.09 -17.32 19.78
CA GLY A 39 -1.32 -17.53 20.12
C GLY A 39 -2.08 -18.27 19.01
N LYS A 40 -1.89 -17.86 17.75
CA LYS A 40 -2.49 -18.55 16.59
C LYS A 40 -1.93 -19.97 16.40
N MET A 41 -0.63 -20.17 16.61
CA MET A 41 0.01 -21.49 16.50
C MET A 41 -0.40 -22.43 17.63
N SER A 42 -0.61 -21.90 18.84
CA SER A 42 -1.00 -22.67 20.02
C SER A 42 -2.35 -23.38 19.85
N LEU A 43 -3.22 -22.85 18.98
CA LEU A 43 -4.48 -23.50 18.59
C LEU A 43 -4.27 -24.80 17.79
N LYS A 44 -3.10 -24.95 17.15
CA LYS A 44 -2.76 -26.11 16.30
C LYS A 44 -1.76 -27.06 16.98
N GLY A 45 -1.21 -26.71 18.14
CA GLY A 45 -0.25 -27.55 18.87
C GLY A 45 0.55 -26.75 19.90
N HIS A 46 1.40 -27.42 20.69
CA HIS A 46 2.24 -26.76 21.67
C HIS A 46 3.37 -25.97 20.99
N VAL A 47 3.58 -24.72 21.42
CA VAL A 47 4.72 -23.90 20.99
C VAL A 47 5.75 -23.85 22.12
N SER A 48 6.93 -24.41 21.87
CA SER A 48 7.99 -24.45 22.87
C SER A 48 8.60 -23.06 23.11
N PRO A 49 9.21 -22.82 24.29
CA PRO A 49 9.92 -21.57 24.57
C PRO A 49 11.05 -21.28 23.57
N GLU A 50 11.73 -22.30 23.06
CA GLU A 50 12.79 -22.18 22.07
C GLU A 50 12.26 -21.69 20.73
N MET A 51 11.07 -22.18 20.33
CA MET A 51 10.38 -21.70 19.13
C MET A 51 9.96 -20.24 19.26
N ARG A 52 9.52 -19.81 20.46
CA ARG A 52 9.21 -18.40 20.70
C ARG A 52 10.46 -17.52 20.60
N ALA A 53 11.60 -17.99 21.12
CA ALA A 53 12.86 -17.27 21.03
C ALA A 53 13.35 -17.15 19.57
N SER A 54 13.23 -18.22 18.79
CA SER A 54 13.61 -18.20 17.37
C SER A 54 12.72 -17.28 16.53
N LEU A 55 11.41 -17.26 16.79
CA LEU A 55 10.49 -16.31 16.17
C LEU A 55 10.83 -14.86 16.55
N SER A 56 11.15 -14.59 17.82
CA SER A 56 11.58 -13.25 18.26
C SER A 56 12.82 -12.80 17.50
N ALA A 57 13.84 -13.65 17.42
CA ALA A 57 15.06 -13.36 16.68
C ALA A 57 14.80 -13.14 15.18
N MET A 58 13.90 -13.93 14.55
CA MET A 58 13.54 -13.80 13.14
C MET A 58 12.91 -12.43 12.81
N PHE A 59 12.11 -11.87 13.71
CA PHE A 59 11.52 -10.53 13.54
C PHE A 59 12.43 -9.40 14.05
N GLY A 60 13.67 -9.72 14.46
CA GLY A 60 14.61 -8.75 15.04
C GLY A 60 14.21 -8.24 16.43
N LEU A 61 13.27 -8.93 17.09
CA LEU A 61 12.76 -8.60 18.41
C LEU A 61 13.58 -9.34 19.49
N ASN A 62 13.73 -8.72 20.66
CA ASN A 62 14.53 -9.26 21.77
C ASN A 62 15.99 -9.58 21.38
N THR A 63 16.54 -8.85 20.42
CA THR A 63 17.97 -8.90 20.10
C THR A 63 18.73 -8.02 21.09
N HIS A 64 19.92 -8.47 21.52
CA HIS A 64 20.85 -7.64 22.31
C HIS A 64 21.51 -6.52 21.48
N ASP A 65 21.17 -6.45 20.19
CA ASP A 65 21.74 -5.48 19.25
C ASP A 65 21.15 -4.08 19.47
N PRO A 66 21.98 -3.02 19.40
CA PRO A 66 21.48 -1.66 19.45
C PRO A 66 20.58 -1.35 18.23
N LEU A 67 19.60 -0.46 18.41
CA LEU A 67 18.58 -0.16 17.38
C LEU A 67 19.16 0.23 16.02
N TRP A 68 20.26 0.99 16.00
CA TRP A 68 20.91 1.40 14.76
C TRP A 68 21.45 0.19 13.97
N LEU A 69 21.93 -0.85 14.67
CA LEU A 69 22.44 -2.06 14.03
C LEU A 69 21.30 -2.90 13.48
N GLN A 70 20.17 -2.99 14.19
CA GLN A 70 18.95 -3.64 13.70
C GLN A 70 18.44 -2.94 12.42
N TYR A 71 18.47 -1.61 12.38
CA TYR A 71 18.06 -0.84 11.21
C TYR A 71 19.00 -1.07 10.02
N ILE A 72 20.32 -1.09 10.22
CA ILE A 72 21.29 -1.39 9.15
C ILE A 72 21.09 -2.82 8.62
N LYS A 73 20.87 -3.80 9.50
CA LYS A 73 20.57 -5.19 9.08
C LYS A 73 19.28 -5.24 8.24
N TYR A 74 18.23 -4.56 8.70
CA TYR A 74 16.95 -4.46 7.99
C TYR A 74 17.11 -3.82 6.60
N LEU A 75 17.89 -2.75 6.48
CA LEU A 75 18.22 -2.15 5.17
C LEU A 75 19.00 -3.13 4.29
N GLY A 76 19.96 -3.86 4.87
CA GLY A 76 20.73 -4.89 4.19
C GLY A 76 19.83 -5.98 3.62
N ASP A 77 18.89 -6.50 4.42
CA ASP A 77 17.90 -7.47 3.97
C ASP A 77 17.04 -6.93 2.82
N LEU A 78 16.54 -5.69 2.94
CA LEU A 78 15.72 -5.05 1.91
C LEU A 78 16.46 -4.93 0.57
N LEU A 79 17.73 -4.53 0.60
CA LEU A 79 18.57 -4.37 -0.59
C LEU A 79 18.85 -5.71 -1.30
N HIS A 80 18.81 -6.83 -0.57
CA HIS A 80 18.93 -8.17 -1.15
C HIS A 80 17.58 -8.79 -1.52
N GLY A 81 16.48 -8.03 -1.43
CA GLY A 81 15.13 -8.51 -1.73
C GLY A 81 14.52 -9.39 -0.62
N ASN A 82 15.15 -9.45 0.55
CA ASN A 82 14.60 -10.15 1.71
C ASN A 82 13.63 -9.24 2.47
N LEU A 83 12.34 -9.36 2.18
CA LEU A 83 11.28 -8.62 2.86
C LEU A 83 10.80 -9.30 4.15
N GLY A 84 11.35 -10.47 4.49
CA GLY A 84 10.92 -11.27 5.63
C GLY A 84 9.54 -11.92 5.47
N TYR A 85 8.91 -12.21 6.62
CA TYR A 85 7.63 -12.92 6.71
C TYR A 85 6.51 -12.01 7.21
N SER A 86 5.29 -12.27 6.76
CA SER A 86 4.11 -11.58 7.27
C SER A 86 3.78 -12.04 8.68
N ILE A 87 3.58 -11.09 9.60
CA ILE A 87 3.06 -11.36 10.95
C ILE A 87 1.60 -11.83 10.88
N GLN A 88 0.80 -11.22 9.99
CA GLN A 88 -0.63 -11.52 9.85
C GLN A 88 -0.87 -12.89 9.21
N TYR A 89 -0.12 -13.20 8.15
CA TYR A 89 -0.25 -14.42 7.32
C TYR A 89 0.92 -15.40 7.52
N PHE A 90 1.55 -15.40 8.69
CA PHE A 90 2.69 -16.27 8.99
C PHE A 90 2.35 -17.76 8.71
N PRO A 91 3.23 -18.55 8.06
CA PRO A 91 4.64 -18.27 7.68
C PRO A 91 4.81 -17.80 6.22
N THR A 92 3.91 -16.97 5.69
CA THR A 92 3.99 -16.54 4.28
C THR A 92 5.04 -15.42 4.10
N PRO A 93 5.99 -15.55 3.14
CA PRO A 93 6.93 -14.48 2.80
C PRO A 93 6.20 -13.24 2.27
N VAL A 94 6.64 -12.05 2.67
CA VAL A 94 6.02 -10.77 2.24
C VAL A 94 6.07 -10.61 0.71
N ALA A 95 7.19 -11.00 0.08
CA ALA A 95 7.33 -10.94 -1.38
C ALA A 95 6.27 -11.78 -2.12
N LYS A 96 5.83 -12.90 -1.53
CA LYS A 96 4.79 -13.75 -2.12
C LYS A 96 3.42 -13.07 -2.08
N ILE A 97 3.10 -12.41 -0.97
CA ILE A 97 1.83 -11.68 -0.80
C ILE A 97 1.79 -10.53 -1.81
N ILE A 98 2.85 -9.71 -1.86
CA ILE A 98 2.96 -8.61 -2.82
C ILE A 98 2.85 -9.15 -4.25
N GLY A 99 3.56 -10.22 -4.59
CA GLY A 99 3.51 -10.82 -5.93
C GLY A 99 2.12 -11.29 -6.34
N GLN A 100 1.34 -11.84 -5.41
CA GLN A 100 -0.03 -12.29 -5.66
C GLN A 100 -1.00 -11.12 -5.93
N ASP A 101 -0.86 -10.02 -5.19
CA ASP A 101 -1.79 -8.89 -5.26
C ASP A 101 -1.37 -7.83 -6.29
N MET A 102 -0.10 -7.82 -6.69
CA MET A 102 0.45 -6.81 -7.61
C MET A 102 -0.23 -6.86 -8.98
N GLY A 103 -0.54 -8.05 -9.50
CA GLY A 103 -1.22 -8.19 -10.79
C GLY A 103 -2.59 -7.52 -10.81
N TRP A 104 -3.40 -7.76 -9.77
CA TRP A 104 -4.72 -7.15 -9.62
C TRP A 104 -4.63 -5.63 -9.44
N SER A 105 -3.65 -5.17 -8.66
CA SER A 105 -3.42 -3.73 -8.43
C SER A 105 -3.04 -3.00 -9.71
N VAL A 106 -2.12 -3.57 -10.50
CA VAL A 106 -1.69 -3.03 -11.80
C VAL A 106 -2.84 -3.06 -12.80
N MET A 107 -3.61 -4.14 -12.86
CA MET A 107 -4.75 -4.24 -13.76
C MET A 107 -5.82 -3.19 -13.40
N LEU A 108 -6.18 -3.10 -12.13
CA LEU A 108 -7.19 -2.14 -11.65
C LEU A 108 -6.75 -0.69 -11.91
N GLY A 109 -5.54 -0.34 -11.49
CA GLY A 109 -4.98 0.99 -11.70
C GLY A 109 -4.81 1.32 -13.18
N GLY A 110 -4.32 0.38 -13.97
CA GLY A 110 -4.12 0.53 -15.41
C GLY A 110 -5.43 0.76 -16.16
N VAL A 111 -6.45 -0.06 -15.90
CA VAL A 111 -7.79 0.11 -16.49
C VAL A 111 -8.40 1.44 -16.08
N ALA A 112 -8.31 1.81 -14.80
CA ALA A 112 -8.82 3.10 -14.31
C ALA A 112 -8.13 4.29 -15.00
N VAL A 113 -6.80 4.23 -15.18
CA VAL A 113 -6.04 5.27 -15.89
C VAL A 113 -6.46 5.35 -17.35
N ILE A 114 -6.59 4.22 -18.05
CA ILE A 114 -6.98 4.20 -19.47
C ILE A 114 -8.39 4.79 -19.64
N ILE A 115 -9.37 4.31 -18.86
CA ILE A 115 -10.74 4.79 -18.94
C ILE A 115 -10.81 6.27 -18.56
N GLY A 116 -10.19 6.66 -17.44
CA GLY A 116 -10.16 8.04 -16.98
C GLY A 116 -9.50 8.99 -17.98
N PHE A 117 -8.39 8.57 -18.60
CA PHE A 117 -7.72 9.33 -19.65
C PHE A 117 -8.61 9.50 -20.88
N LEU A 118 -9.20 8.41 -21.40
CA LEU A 118 -10.05 8.46 -22.59
C LEU A 118 -11.28 9.32 -22.37
N LEU A 119 -12.01 9.11 -21.27
CA LEU A 119 -13.20 9.89 -20.94
C LEU A 119 -12.85 11.35 -20.63
N GLY A 120 -11.81 11.59 -19.85
CA GLY A 120 -11.36 12.95 -19.51
C GLY A 120 -10.93 13.75 -20.73
N CYS A 121 -10.14 13.13 -21.63
CA CYS A 121 -9.76 13.77 -22.88
C CYS A 121 -10.95 14.01 -23.81
N LEU A 122 -11.86 13.04 -23.97
CA LEU A 122 -13.03 13.20 -24.81
C LEU A 122 -13.94 14.33 -24.31
N LEU A 123 -14.27 14.32 -23.01
CA LEU A 123 -15.09 15.37 -22.41
C LEU A 123 -14.40 16.74 -22.51
N GLY A 124 -13.08 16.79 -22.29
CA GLY A 124 -12.30 18.02 -22.44
C GLY A 124 -12.26 18.56 -23.88
N ILE A 125 -12.17 17.68 -24.89
CA ILE A 125 -12.24 18.08 -26.30
C ILE A 125 -13.64 18.60 -26.64
N VAL A 126 -14.69 17.91 -26.18
CA VAL A 126 -16.08 18.30 -26.46
C VAL A 126 -16.42 19.66 -25.84
N THR A 127 -16.02 19.91 -24.59
CA THR A 127 -16.24 21.22 -23.94
C THR A 127 -15.46 22.33 -24.61
N ALA A 128 -14.20 22.07 -24.98
CA ALA A 128 -13.37 23.04 -25.69
C ALA A 128 -13.93 23.40 -27.08
N TRP A 129 -14.46 22.42 -27.82
CA TRP A 129 -15.03 22.65 -29.16
C TRP A 129 -16.39 23.35 -29.09
N ARG A 130 -17.22 23.05 -28.08
CA ARG A 130 -18.53 23.69 -27.87
C ARG A 130 -18.49 24.81 -26.83
N ARG A 131 -17.40 25.56 -26.81
CA ARG A 131 -17.19 26.64 -25.83
C ARG A 131 -18.30 27.68 -25.88
N GLY A 132 -18.78 28.11 -24.72
CA GLY A 132 -19.88 29.10 -24.60
C GLY A 132 -21.28 28.53 -24.82
N THR A 133 -21.42 27.22 -25.00
CA THR A 133 -22.74 26.55 -25.05
C THR A 133 -23.21 26.13 -23.66
N ALA A 134 -24.48 25.73 -23.54
CA ALA A 134 -25.02 25.15 -22.31
C ALA A 134 -24.23 23.89 -21.86
N LEU A 135 -23.66 23.14 -22.82
CA LEU A 135 -22.84 21.96 -22.54
C LEU A 135 -21.55 22.32 -21.79
N ASP A 136 -20.85 23.36 -22.22
CA ASP A 136 -19.66 23.90 -21.55
C ASP A 136 -20.00 24.46 -20.16
N THR A 137 -21.12 25.19 -20.07
CA THR A 137 -21.59 25.84 -18.84
C THR A 137 -22.02 24.83 -17.76
N ILE A 138 -22.61 23.70 -18.13
CA ILE A 138 -23.11 22.68 -17.19
C ILE A 138 -22.03 21.65 -16.85
N LEU A 139 -21.25 21.21 -17.84
CA LEU A 139 -20.32 20.10 -17.66
C LEU A 139 -19.18 20.47 -16.70
N SER A 140 -18.66 21.70 -16.77
CA SER A 140 -17.56 22.14 -15.91
C SER A 140 -17.92 22.15 -14.41
N PRO A 141 -19.05 22.74 -13.96
CA PRO A 141 -19.52 22.61 -12.58
C PRO A 141 -19.79 21.17 -12.14
N VAL A 142 -20.38 20.34 -13.01
CA VAL A 142 -20.67 18.93 -12.66
C VAL A 142 -19.38 18.15 -12.46
N MET A 143 -18.37 18.31 -13.33
CA MET A 143 -17.07 17.67 -13.17
C MET A 143 -16.35 18.14 -11.89
N ASN A 144 -16.43 19.43 -11.56
CA ASN A 144 -15.90 19.98 -10.31
C ASN A 144 -16.63 19.45 -9.07
N PHE A 145 -17.95 19.26 -9.17
CA PHE A 145 -18.71 18.65 -8.09
C PHE A 145 -18.32 17.18 -7.89
N LEU A 146 -18.23 16.40 -8.98
CA LEU A 146 -17.81 15.00 -8.92
C LEU A 146 -16.40 14.83 -8.38
N SER A 147 -15.47 15.73 -8.71
CA SER A 147 -14.10 15.67 -8.21
C SER A 147 -13.98 15.99 -6.71
N ALA A 148 -14.98 16.67 -6.14
CA ALA A 148 -15.06 16.92 -4.70
C ALA A 148 -15.62 15.73 -3.91
N ILE A 149 -16.26 14.76 -4.58
CA ILE A 149 -16.79 13.56 -3.91
C ILE A 149 -15.62 12.67 -3.49
N PRO A 150 -15.53 12.26 -2.21
CA PRO A 150 -14.51 11.32 -1.78
C PRO A 150 -14.65 9.99 -2.52
N TYR A 151 -13.54 9.47 -3.05
CA TYR A 151 -13.54 8.23 -3.85
C TYR A 151 -14.15 7.03 -3.09
N PHE A 152 -13.97 6.95 -1.77
CA PHE A 152 -14.53 5.85 -0.97
C PHE A 152 -16.06 5.88 -0.96
N TRP A 153 -16.69 7.05 -1.01
CA TRP A 153 -18.15 7.18 -1.10
C TRP A 153 -18.67 6.61 -2.42
N LEU A 154 -18.02 6.96 -3.52
CA LEU A 154 -18.34 6.40 -4.84
C LEU A 154 -18.14 4.89 -4.86
N ALA A 155 -17.07 4.39 -4.24
CA ALA A 155 -16.81 2.95 -4.13
C ALA A 155 -17.92 2.22 -3.34
N LEU A 156 -18.42 2.81 -2.24
CA LEU A 156 -19.52 2.23 -1.46
C LEU A 156 -20.84 2.23 -2.23
N ILE A 157 -21.16 3.30 -2.96
CA ILE A 157 -22.35 3.36 -3.82
C ILE A 157 -22.25 2.32 -4.94
N ALA A 158 -21.09 2.23 -5.59
CA ALA A 158 -20.85 1.22 -6.62
C ALA A 158 -21.00 -0.18 -6.05
N LEU A 159 -20.42 -0.46 -4.88
CA LEU A 159 -20.56 -1.74 -4.20
C LEU A 159 -22.02 -2.08 -3.92
N TYR A 160 -22.81 -1.14 -3.38
CA TYR A 160 -24.25 -1.35 -3.17
C TYR A 160 -25.00 -1.64 -4.48
N LEU A 161 -24.75 -0.85 -5.52
CA LEU A 161 -25.42 -1.02 -6.80
C LEU A 161 -25.07 -2.36 -7.46
N PHE A 162 -23.78 -2.68 -7.56
CA PHE A 162 -23.31 -3.88 -8.26
C PHE A 162 -23.50 -5.16 -7.44
N SER A 163 -23.38 -5.11 -6.12
CA SER A 163 -23.43 -6.31 -5.26
C SER A 163 -24.81 -6.63 -4.70
N TYR A 164 -25.76 -5.68 -4.69
CA TYR A 164 -27.08 -5.89 -4.06
C TYR A 164 -28.25 -5.56 -4.97
N VAL A 165 -28.11 -4.59 -5.88
CA VAL A 165 -29.20 -4.21 -6.79
C VAL A 165 -29.11 -4.97 -8.12
N LEU A 166 -27.90 -5.23 -8.59
CA LEU A 166 -27.64 -5.87 -9.90
C LEU A 166 -27.29 -7.37 -9.81
N ASP A 167 -26.97 -7.87 -8.61
CA ASP A 167 -26.85 -9.29 -8.26
C ASP A 167 -28.18 -9.79 -7.66
#